data_AF-A0A1W7R5F9-F1
#
_entry.id   AF-A0A1W7R5F9-F1
#
_cell.length_a   1.000
_cell.length_b   1.000
_cell.length_c   1.000
_cell.angle_alpha   90.00
_cell.angle_beta   90.00
_cell.angle_gamma   90.00
#
_symmetry.space_group_name_H-M   'P 1'
#
loop_
_entity.id
_entity.type
_entity.pdbx_description
1 polymer ?
#
loop_
_entity_poly.entity_id
_entity_poly.type
_entity_poly.pdbx_seq_one_letter_code
_entity_poly.pdbx_strand_id
1 'polypeptide(L)'
;FVVEMLQEDEPQPEPQPEEQEDDMDFEEDKILLDAESESGEIVNQTVGPENGAIQMLIKVAKRDFVGQQVRLEGLPQWLIRAHSIEAFRAYLWELAEPHIRRPVNVETNQEGQVVNVSWGSFERPTIEEADKFITIINKKNRRPHILQMYPWNYLNSPAIERWKTSTSTAICIYMYSMAVSSRPIFELVQEKLLKPKAPKAKPKVKPVVPPAADGYSFRDEVRAIRETFLQMRDLMHILDNRIAMLETKCDQAFEPEPLIPVRLDP
;
A
#
# COMPACT_ATOMS: atom_id res chain seq x y z
N PHE A 1 -47.46 -22.00 -77.19
CA PHE A 1 -46.84 -20.87 -76.49
C PHE A 1 -47.05 -21.05 -75.00
N VAL A 2 -46.08 -21.70 -74.35
CA VAL A 2 -45.95 -21.73 -72.89
C VAL A 2 -44.49 -21.34 -72.66
N VAL A 3 -44.28 -20.16 -72.08
CA VAL A 3 -42.94 -19.63 -71.78
C VAL A 3 -42.62 -20.07 -70.36
N GLU A 4 -41.69 -21.01 -70.23
CA GLU A 4 -41.05 -21.37 -68.96
C GLU A 4 -40.22 -20.18 -68.48
N MET A 5 -40.53 -19.66 -67.29
CA MET A 5 -39.71 -18.68 -66.61
C MET A 5 -38.68 -19.42 -65.75
N LEU A 6 -37.41 -19.33 -66.15
CA LEU A 6 -36.24 -19.67 -65.36
C LEU A 6 -36.21 -18.81 -64.09
N GLN A 7 -36.28 -19.44 -62.92
CA GLN A 7 -35.89 -18.82 -61.65
C GLN A 7 -34.38 -18.98 -61.48
N GLU A 8 -33.67 -17.86 -61.40
CA GLU A 8 -32.25 -17.79 -61.09
C GLU A 8 -32.03 -18.08 -59.59
N ASP A 9 -31.15 -19.04 -59.28
CA ASP A 9 -30.69 -19.37 -57.93
C ASP A 9 -29.85 -18.21 -57.35
N GLU A 10 -30.29 -17.61 -56.25
CA GLU A 10 -29.46 -16.73 -55.43
C GLU A 10 -28.42 -17.56 -54.65
N PRO A 11 -27.12 -17.18 -54.65
CA PRO A 11 -26.12 -17.88 -53.86
C PRO A 11 -26.27 -17.56 -52.36
N GLN A 12 -26.38 -18.59 -51.53
CA GLN A 12 -26.31 -18.46 -50.07
C GLN A 12 -24.96 -17.87 -49.62
N PRO A 13 -24.94 -16.95 -48.63
CA PRO A 13 -23.69 -16.47 -48.06
C PRO A 13 -23.03 -17.58 -47.21
N GLU A 14 -21.74 -17.80 -47.45
CA GLU A 14 -20.90 -18.74 -46.70
C GLU A 14 -20.88 -18.42 -45.19
N PRO A 15 -20.85 -19.43 -44.30
CA PRO A 15 -20.76 -19.21 -42.86
C PRO A 15 -19.37 -18.69 -42.50
N GLN A 16 -19.33 -17.52 -41.84
CA GLN A 16 -18.10 -16.98 -41.26
C GLN A 16 -17.64 -17.84 -40.08
N PRO A 17 -16.32 -18.05 -39.90
CA PRO A 17 -15.80 -18.83 -38.78
C PRO A 17 -16.04 -18.09 -37.47
N GLU A 18 -16.66 -18.79 -36.51
CA GLU A 18 -16.85 -18.33 -35.14
C GLU A 18 -15.48 -18.02 -34.51
N GLU A 19 -15.26 -16.75 -34.15
CA GLU A 19 -14.13 -16.34 -33.33
C GLU A 19 -14.29 -17.01 -31.95
N GLN A 20 -13.44 -18.01 -31.68
CA GLN A 20 -13.23 -18.52 -30.33
C GLN A 20 -12.57 -17.40 -29.52
N GLU A 21 -13.38 -16.65 -28.77
CA GLU A 21 -12.88 -15.79 -27.70
C GLU A 21 -12.40 -16.72 -26.57
N ASP A 22 -11.09 -16.73 -26.32
CA ASP A 22 -10.47 -17.42 -25.19
C ASP A 22 -11.03 -16.87 -23.87
N ASP A 23 -12.00 -17.59 -23.29
CA ASP A 23 -12.47 -17.41 -21.91
C ASP A 23 -11.33 -17.79 -20.95
N MET A 24 -10.45 -16.83 -20.67
CA MET A 24 -9.57 -16.90 -19.51
C MET A 24 -10.40 -16.62 -18.24
N ASP A 25 -11.06 -17.67 -17.75
CA ASP A 25 -11.64 -17.77 -16.41
C ASP A 25 -10.55 -17.47 -15.35
N PHE A 26 -10.45 -16.21 -14.95
CA PHE A 26 -9.62 -15.79 -13.83
C PHE A 26 -10.39 -16.13 -12.54
N GLU A 27 -10.05 -17.26 -11.93
CA GLU A 27 -10.67 -17.74 -10.69
C GLU A 27 -10.79 -16.64 -9.62
N GLU A 28 -12.05 -16.35 -9.28
CA GLU A 28 -12.57 -15.37 -8.31
C GLU A 28 -12.24 -15.73 -6.85
N ASP A 29 -10.98 -16.02 -6.52
CA ASP A 29 -10.64 -16.34 -5.14
C ASP A 29 -10.38 -15.08 -4.30
N LYS A 30 -11.47 -14.69 -3.62
CA LYS A 30 -11.53 -14.11 -2.27
C LYS A 30 -10.35 -13.23 -1.85
N ILE A 31 -10.48 -11.92 -2.06
CA ILE A 31 -9.76 -10.97 -1.22
C ILE A 31 -10.71 -9.87 -0.75
N LEU A 32 -11.47 -10.19 0.31
CA LEU A 32 -11.98 -9.22 1.27
C LEU A 32 -10.75 -8.60 1.95
N LEU A 33 -10.29 -7.47 1.45
CA LEU A 33 -9.32 -6.65 2.15
C LEU A 33 -10.09 -5.77 3.13
N ASP A 34 -10.11 -6.21 4.38
CA ASP A 34 -10.23 -5.35 5.57
C ASP A 34 -9.00 -4.43 5.63
N ALA A 35 -8.94 -3.48 4.70
CA ALA A 35 -8.08 -2.31 4.86
C ALA A 35 -8.91 -1.28 5.60
N GLU A 36 -8.75 -1.22 6.93
CA GLU A 36 -9.04 -0.04 7.75
C GLU A 36 -8.21 1.12 7.18
N SER A 37 -8.74 1.73 6.13
CA SER A 37 -8.20 2.88 5.46
C SER A 37 -8.62 4.06 6.32
N GLU A 38 -7.71 4.60 7.14
CA GLU A 38 -7.87 5.77 8.05
C GLU A 38 -8.24 7.08 7.31
N SER A 39 -9.34 7.07 6.57
CA SER A 39 -10.03 8.23 6.04
C SER A 39 -11.49 8.01 6.39
N GLY A 40 -12.15 9.03 6.94
CA GLY A 40 -13.52 8.93 7.45
C GLY A 40 -14.44 8.10 6.56
N GLU A 41 -15.22 7.24 7.20
CA GLU A 41 -16.23 6.41 6.55
C GLU A 41 -17.20 7.28 5.76
N ILE A 42 -17.52 6.89 4.52
CA ILE A 42 -18.51 7.62 3.73
C ILE A 42 -19.89 7.36 4.35
N VAL A 43 -20.49 8.40 4.91
CA VAL A 43 -21.83 8.36 5.48
C VAL A 43 -22.86 8.98 4.54
N ASN A 44 -24.15 8.66 4.77
CA ASN A 44 -25.25 9.29 4.06
C ASN A 44 -25.30 10.79 4.39
N GLN A 45 -25.38 11.63 3.37
CA GLN A 45 -25.36 13.09 3.53
C GLN A 45 -26.36 13.76 2.59
N THR A 46 -26.86 14.92 3.02
CA THR A 46 -27.70 15.79 2.18
C THR A 46 -27.07 17.18 2.16
N VAL A 47 -26.84 17.72 0.96
CA VAL A 47 -26.19 19.02 0.78
C VAL A 47 -26.99 19.90 -0.18
N GLY A 48 -26.96 21.20 0.11
CA GLY A 48 -27.57 22.24 -0.69
C GLY A 48 -28.99 22.62 -0.26
N PRO A 49 -29.57 23.66 -0.89
CA PRO A 49 -30.82 24.27 -0.44
C PRO A 49 -32.03 23.37 -0.72
N GLU A 50 -33.01 23.38 0.18
CA GLU A 50 -34.21 22.52 0.08
C GLU A 50 -35.03 22.78 -1.19
N ASN A 51 -35.03 24.02 -1.66
CA ASN A 51 -35.70 24.46 -2.89
C ASN A 51 -34.82 24.31 -4.15
N GLY A 52 -33.73 23.53 -4.11
CA GLY A 52 -32.89 23.26 -5.27
C GLY A 52 -33.69 22.66 -6.43
N ALA A 53 -33.53 23.25 -7.62
CA ALA A 53 -34.20 22.80 -8.85
C ALA A 53 -33.68 21.42 -9.30
N ILE A 54 -32.39 21.17 -9.11
CA ILE A 54 -31.73 19.90 -9.32
C ILE A 54 -31.72 19.17 -7.98
N GLN A 55 -32.23 17.94 -7.97
CA GLN A 55 -32.19 17.05 -6.81
C GLN A 55 -31.80 15.66 -7.30
N MET A 56 -30.67 15.14 -6.83
CA MET A 56 -30.17 13.84 -7.25
C MET A 56 -29.69 13.05 -6.04
N LEU A 57 -30.19 11.83 -5.92
CA LEU A 57 -29.75 10.86 -4.92
C LEU A 57 -28.76 9.90 -5.58
N ILE A 58 -27.54 9.84 -5.07
CA ILE A 58 -26.44 9.11 -5.72
C ILE A 58 -25.74 8.22 -4.72
N LYS A 59 -25.47 6.97 -5.13
CA LYS A 59 -24.65 6.04 -4.35
C LYS A 59 -23.19 6.41 -4.47
N VAL A 60 -22.43 6.30 -3.39
CA VAL A 60 -21.02 6.70 -3.39
C VAL A 60 -20.16 5.55 -2.90
N ALA A 61 -19.06 5.32 -3.59
CA ALA A 61 -18.07 4.32 -3.24
C ALA A 61 -16.68 4.94 -3.19
N LYS A 62 -15.95 4.62 -2.13
CA LYS A 62 -14.52 4.89 -2.05
C LYS A 62 -13.76 3.77 -2.77
N ARG A 63 -12.71 4.13 -3.51
CA ARG A 63 -11.79 3.20 -4.15
C ARG A 63 -10.34 3.59 -3.86
N ASP A 64 -9.54 2.56 -3.65
CA ASP A 64 -8.09 2.68 -3.51
C ASP A 64 -7.41 2.67 -4.89
N PHE A 65 -8.00 1.95 -5.86
CA PHE A 65 -7.53 1.85 -7.25
C PHE A 65 -8.68 1.65 -8.24
N VAL A 66 -8.45 1.91 -9.53
CA VAL A 66 -9.49 1.90 -10.57
C VAL A 66 -10.16 0.54 -10.72
N GLY A 67 -9.37 -0.53 -10.84
CA GLY A 67 -9.85 -1.90 -11.02
C GLY A 67 -10.54 -2.53 -9.79
N GLN A 68 -10.69 -1.80 -8.68
CA GLN A 68 -11.34 -2.33 -7.49
C GLN A 68 -12.83 -2.59 -7.78
N GLN A 69 -13.28 -3.83 -7.56
CA GLN A 69 -14.68 -4.16 -7.67
C GLN A 69 -15.47 -3.48 -6.54
N VAL A 70 -16.57 -2.83 -6.91
CA VAL A 70 -17.49 -2.18 -5.97
C VAL A 70 -18.86 -2.78 -6.15
N ARG A 71 -19.40 -3.33 -5.06
CA ARG A 71 -20.81 -3.75 -5.01
C ARG A 71 -21.67 -2.51 -4.81
N LEU A 72 -22.66 -2.32 -5.68
CA LEU A 72 -23.57 -1.17 -5.64
C LEU A 72 -24.67 -1.30 -4.58
N GLU A 73 -24.76 -2.45 -3.92
CA GLU A 73 -25.71 -2.75 -2.86
C GLU A 73 -25.12 -2.32 -1.51
N GLY A 74 -25.92 -1.66 -0.68
CA GLY A 74 -25.50 -1.18 0.64
C GLY A 74 -24.59 0.06 0.64
N LEU A 75 -24.27 0.64 -0.53
CA LEU A 75 -23.46 1.85 -0.59
C LEU A 75 -24.18 3.05 0.05
N PRO A 76 -23.44 3.94 0.73
CA PRO A 76 -23.97 5.19 1.23
C PRO A 76 -24.47 6.08 0.09
N GLN A 77 -25.46 6.91 0.40
CA GLN A 77 -26.16 7.75 -0.55
C GLN A 77 -26.03 9.22 -0.18
N TRP A 78 -25.68 10.04 -1.17
CA TRP A 78 -25.67 11.48 -1.06
C TRP A 78 -26.84 12.08 -1.84
N LEU A 79 -27.61 12.92 -1.16
CA LEU A 79 -28.65 13.73 -1.77
C LEU A 79 -28.10 15.14 -2.02
N ILE A 80 -27.84 15.46 -3.28
CA ILE A 80 -27.31 16.77 -3.66
C ILE A 80 -28.44 17.59 -4.27
N ARG A 81 -28.68 18.77 -3.70
CA ARG A 81 -29.68 19.75 -4.15
C ARG A 81 -28.98 21.01 -4.63
N ALA A 82 -29.30 21.49 -5.83
CA ALA A 82 -28.63 22.66 -6.40
C ALA A 82 -29.55 23.45 -7.35
N HIS A 83 -29.24 24.73 -7.57
CA HIS A 83 -29.93 25.57 -8.56
C HIS A 83 -29.21 25.63 -9.91
N SER A 84 -27.97 25.15 -10.00
CA SER A 84 -27.17 25.09 -11.23
C SER A 84 -26.26 23.86 -11.23
N ILE A 85 -25.76 23.46 -12.42
CA ILE A 85 -24.78 22.36 -12.55
C ILE A 85 -23.48 22.70 -11.82
N GLU A 86 -23.06 23.97 -11.87
CA GLU A 86 -21.82 24.42 -11.24
C GLU A 86 -21.92 24.31 -9.72
N ALA A 87 -23.04 24.74 -9.13
CA ALA A 87 -23.30 24.55 -7.71
C ALA A 87 -23.39 23.07 -7.35
N PHE A 88 -23.98 22.24 -8.22
CA PHE A 88 -24.02 20.80 -8.04
C PHE A 88 -22.61 20.17 -8.02
N ARG A 89 -21.73 20.57 -8.95
CA ARG A 89 -20.32 20.16 -9.00
C ARG A 89 -19.56 20.60 -7.75
N ALA A 90 -19.79 21.83 -7.30
CA ALA A 90 -19.17 22.36 -6.08
C ALA A 90 -19.57 21.56 -4.83
N TYR A 91 -20.86 21.29 -4.63
CA TYR A 91 -21.33 20.48 -3.50
C TYR A 91 -20.85 19.03 -3.56
N LEU A 92 -20.80 18.45 -4.76
CA LEU A 92 -20.25 17.11 -4.93
C LEU A 92 -18.76 17.06 -4.60
N TRP A 93 -18.01 18.10 -4.99
CA TRP A 93 -16.60 18.24 -4.65
C TRP A 93 -16.40 18.42 -3.14
N GLU A 94 -17.18 19.28 -2.49
CA GLU A 94 -17.13 19.52 -1.04
C GLU A 94 -17.34 18.22 -0.24
N LEU A 95 -18.23 17.35 -0.72
CA LEU A 95 -18.45 16.03 -0.12
C LEU A 95 -17.31 15.05 -0.40
N ALA A 96 -16.68 15.12 -1.58
CA ALA A 96 -15.64 14.18 -2.00
C ALA A 96 -14.24 14.55 -1.48
N GLU A 97 -13.92 15.84 -1.37
CA GLU A 97 -12.62 16.39 -0.98
C GLU A 97 -12.05 15.77 0.31
N PRO A 98 -12.82 15.57 1.40
CA PRO A 98 -12.32 14.97 2.63
C PRO A 98 -11.80 13.53 2.47
N HIS A 99 -12.27 12.82 1.44
CA HIS A 99 -11.89 11.43 1.14
C HIS A 99 -10.74 11.34 0.13
N ILE A 100 -10.38 12.47 -0.48
CA ILE A 100 -9.28 12.57 -1.44
C ILE A 100 -8.00 12.95 -0.70
N ARG A 101 -6.90 12.30 -1.09
CA ARG A 101 -5.54 12.56 -0.58
C ARG A 101 -4.70 13.20 -1.67
N ARG A 102 -3.43 13.46 -1.35
CA ARG A 102 -2.47 14.01 -2.29
C ARG A 102 -2.40 13.16 -3.57
N PRO A 103 -2.48 13.79 -4.78
CA PRO A 103 -2.38 13.08 -6.04
C PRO A 103 -1.15 12.18 -6.10
N VAL A 104 -1.30 11.01 -6.71
CA VAL A 104 -0.19 10.14 -7.10
C VAL A 104 -0.01 10.17 -8.61
N ASN A 105 1.23 10.43 -9.04
CA ASN A 105 1.65 10.32 -10.43
C ASN A 105 2.31 8.95 -10.64
N VAL A 106 1.87 8.26 -11.68
CA VAL A 106 2.40 6.95 -12.08
C VAL A 106 2.98 7.12 -13.47
N GLU A 107 4.29 6.93 -13.59
CA GLU A 107 4.99 6.97 -14.87
C GLU A 107 5.17 5.53 -15.37
N THR A 108 4.62 5.23 -16.54
CA THR A 108 4.75 3.93 -17.20
C THR A 108 5.71 4.02 -18.39
N ASN A 109 6.48 2.97 -18.63
CA ASN A 109 7.29 2.86 -19.85
C ASN A 109 6.41 2.51 -21.07
N GLN A 110 7.03 2.44 -22.25
CA GLN A 110 6.36 2.06 -23.51
C GLN A 110 5.80 0.62 -23.49
N GLU A 111 6.25 -0.22 -22.56
CA GLU A 111 5.81 -1.60 -22.37
C GLU A 111 4.69 -1.73 -21.32
N GLY A 112 4.19 -0.61 -20.77
CA GLY A 112 3.12 -0.58 -19.77
C GLY A 112 3.55 -0.92 -18.35
N GLN A 113 4.85 -1.10 -18.10
CA GLN A 113 5.40 -1.30 -16.76
C GLN A 113 5.61 0.02 -16.03
N VAL A 114 5.36 0.01 -14.72
CA VAL A 114 5.46 1.20 -13.86
C VAL A 114 6.93 1.47 -13.55
N VAL A 115 7.46 2.56 -14.08
CA VAL A 115 8.85 3.01 -13.91
C VAL A 115 8.99 3.74 -12.57
N ASN A 116 8.06 4.65 -12.31
CA ASN A 116 8.14 5.52 -11.15
C ASN A 116 6.76 5.84 -10.58
N VAL A 117 6.73 6.05 -9.28
CA VAL A 117 5.55 6.48 -8.54
C VAL A 117 5.99 7.59 -7.62
N SER A 118 5.41 8.77 -7.84
CA SER A 118 5.78 9.99 -7.13
C SER A 118 4.53 10.73 -6.66
N TRP A 119 4.72 11.55 -5.64
CA TRP A 119 3.68 12.48 -5.21
C TRP A 119 3.47 13.55 -6.29
N GLY A 120 2.21 13.88 -6.55
CA GLY A 120 1.83 15.00 -7.38
C GLY A 120 2.28 16.34 -6.81
N SER A 121 2.41 17.33 -7.68
CA SER A 121 2.91 18.67 -7.34
C SER A 121 2.01 19.40 -6.34
N PHE A 122 0.71 19.16 -6.41
CA PHE A 122 -0.28 19.78 -5.51
C PHE A 122 -0.50 18.88 -4.30
N GLU A 123 -0.36 19.43 -3.10
CA GLU A 123 -0.56 18.69 -1.84
C GLU A 123 -2.05 18.48 -1.55
N ARG A 124 -2.88 19.44 -1.93
CA ARG A 124 -4.34 19.35 -1.89
C ARG A 124 -4.89 19.56 -3.31
N PRO A 125 -5.66 18.60 -3.86
CA PRO A 125 -6.26 18.76 -5.16
C PRO A 125 -7.37 19.81 -5.11
N THR A 126 -7.61 20.46 -6.24
CA THR A 126 -8.69 21.44 -6.43
C THR A 126 -9.80 20.84 -7.27
N ILE A 127 -10.96 21.50 -7.32
CA ILE A 127 -12.10 21.06 -8.15
C ILE A 127 -11.76 20.93 -9.65
N GLU A 128 -10.76 21.65 -10.14
CA GLU A 128 -10.27 21.56 -11.53
C GLU A 128 -9.60 20.20 -11.80
N GLU A 129 -9.06 19.56 -10.77
CA GLU A 129 -8.44 18.24 -10.87
C GLU A 129 -9.43 17.10 -10.58
N ALA A 130 -10.72 17.40 -10.40
CA ALA A 130 -11.73 16.41 -10.02
C ALA A 130 -11.82 15.22 -10.99
N ASP A 131 -11.57 15.41 -12.29
CA ASP A 131 -11.49 14.31 -13.28
C ASP A 131 -10.44 13.25 -12.93
N LYS A 132 -9.40 13.60 -12.15
CA LYS A 132 -8.37 12.64 -11.73
C LYS A 132 -8.81 11.79 -10.55
N PHE A 133 -9.88 12.14 -9.84
CA PHE A 133 -10.27 11.50 -8.59
C PHE A 133 -11.70 11.00 -8.58
N ILE A 134 -12.57 11.52 -9.44
CA ILE A 134 -14.00 11.21 -9.41
C ILE A 134 -14.43 10.70 -10.77
N THR A 135 -15.01 9.51 -10.77
CA THR A 135 -15.73 8.98 -11.93
C THR A 135 -17.16 8.64 -11.56
N ILE A 136 -18.01 8.67 -12.58
CA ILE A 136 -19.41 8.29 -12.45
C ILE A 136 -19.58 6.96 -13.16
N ILE A 137 -20.06 5.96 -12.45
CA ILE A 137 -20.36 4.65 -13.02
C ILE A 137 -21.86 4.50 -13.16
N ASN A 138 -22.30 4.01 -14.32
CA ASN A 138 -23.68 3.62 -14.54
C ASN A 138 -23.73 2.19 -15.07
N LYS A 139 -24.41 1.31 -14.33
CA LYS A 139 -24.69 -0.04 -14.81
C LYS A 139 -25.84 0.03 -15.82
N LYS A 140 -25.51 -0.09 -17.12
CA LYS A 140 -26.53 -0.20 -18.16
C LYS A 140 -27.16 -1.60 -18.10
N ASN A 141 -28.49 -1.64 -18.02
CA ASN A 141 -29.29 -2.87 -17.93
C ASN A 141 -29.06 -3.89 -19.08
N ARG A 142 -28.39 -3.52 -20.17
CA ARG A 142 -28.19 -4.40 -21.33
C ARG A 142 -27.00 -5.37 -21.22
N ARG A 143 -26.01 -5.09 -20.37
CA ARG A 143 -24.85 -5.98 -20.16
C ARG A 143 -24.45 -5.97 -18.68
N PRO A 144 -24.69 -7.05 -17.93
CA PRO A 144 -24.52 -7.06 -16.48
C PRO A 144 -23.06 -6.86 -16.01
N HIS A 145 -22.08 -7.11 -16.89
CA HIS A 145 -20.65 -7.04 -16.58
C HIS A 145 -19.95 -5.75 -17.04
N ILE A 146 -20.62 -4.89 -17.85
CA ILE A 146 -19.99 -3.67 -18.38
C ILE A 146 -20.53 -2.46 -17.64
N LEU A 147 -19.72 -1.94 -16.70
CA LEU A 147 -19.95 -0.64 -16.07
C LEU A 147 -19.48 0.45 -17.03
N GLN A 148 -20.38 1.34 -17.44
CA GLN A 148 -19.98 2.50 -18.21
C GLN A 148 -19.42 3.56 -17.25
N MET A 149 -18.12 3.88 -17.42
CA MET A 149 -17.45 4.93 -16.66
C MET A 149 -17.54 6.25 -17.42
N TYR A 150 -17.94 7.30 -16.72
CA TYR A 150 -18.01 8.67 -17.24
C TYR A 150 -17.05 9.57 -16.46
N PRO A 151 -16.27 10.42 -17.14
CA PRO A 151 -15.41 11.39 -16.48
C PRO A 151 -16.24 12.48 -15.78
N TRP A 152 -15.63 13.19 -14.83
CA TRP A 152 -16.26 14.28 -14.09
C TRP A 152 -16.85 15.34 -15.03
N ASN A 153 -16.17 15.67 -16.13
CA ASN A 153 -16.67 16.62 -17.12
C ASN A 153 -17.98 16.22 -17.82
N TYR A 154 -18.33 14.92 -17.81
CA TYR A 154 -19.61 14.45 -18.38
C TYR A 154 -20.82 14.83 -17.52
N LEU A 155 -20.60 15.29 -16.28
CA LEU A 155 -21.66 15.74 -15.36
C LEU A 155 -22.27 17.06 -15.85
N ASN A 156 -23.28 16.99 -16.70
CA ASN A 156 -24.06 18.13 -17.21
C ASN A 156 -25.56 17.93 -16.96
N SER A 157 -26.39 18.96 -17.21
CA SER A 157 -27.84 18.86 -16.98
C SER A 157 -28.48 17.65 -17.66
N PRO A 158 -28.21 17.33 -18.94
CA PRO A 158 -28.72 16.11 -19.57
C PRO A 158 -28.32 14.81 -18.86
N ALA A 159 -27.08 14.71 -18.40
CA ALA A 159 -26.60 13.53 -17.68
C ALA A 159 -27.30 13.39 -16.32
N ILE A 160 -27.45 14.49 -15.58
CA ILE A 160 -28.13 14.52 -14.28
C ILE A 160 -29.60 14.10 -14.44
N GLU A 161 -30.32 14.63 -15.44
CA GLU A 161 -31.72 14.24 -15.69
C GLU A 161 -31.86 12.75 -16.03
N ARG A 162 -30.92 12.19 -16.82
CA ARG A 162 -30.92 10.74 -17.13
C ARG A 162 -30.65 9.88 -15.90
N TRP A 163 -29.74 10.32 -15.05
CA TRP A 163 -29.27 9.53 -13.91
C TRP A 163 -30.13 9.70 -12.66
N LYS A 164 -30.89 10.80 -12.55
CA LYS A 164 -31.84 11.04 -11.45
C LYS A 164 -32.86 9.91 -11.29
N THR A 165 -33.24 9.27 -12.40
CA THR A 165 -34.18 8.14 -12.41
C THR A 165 -33.48 6.78 -12.30
N SER A 166 -32.15 6.75 -12.40
CA SER A 166 -31.36 5.52 -12.47
C SER A 166 -30.84 5.10 -11.08
N THR A 167 -31.36 4.00 -10.54
CA THR A 167 -30.87 3.38 -9.28
C THR A 167 -29.50 2.69 -9.42
N SER A 168 -29.02 2.58 -10.66
CA SER A 168 -27.76 1.95 -11.07
C SER A 168 -26.57 2.92 -11.19
N THR A 169 -26.77 4.19 -10.86
CA THR A 169 -25.70 5.21 -10.91
C THR A 169 -24.99 5.30 -9.57
N ALA A 170 -23.65 5.28 -9.61
CA ALA A 170 -22.83 5.54 -8.44
C ALA A 170 -21.64 6.42 -8.80
N ILE A 171 -21.11 7.12 -7.80
CA ILE A 171 -19.90 7.92 -7.89
C ILE A 171 -18.77 7.14 -7.22
N CYS A 172 -17.65 7.02 -7.92
CA CYS A 172 -16.44 6.40 -7.40
C CYS A 172 -15.42 7.50 -7.09
N ILE A 173 -14.99 7.56 -5.84
CA ILE A 173 -13.97 8.48 -5.35
C ILE A 173 -12.68 7.70 -5.19
N TYR A 174 -11.66 8.04 -5.98
CA TYR A 174 -10.32 7.49 -5.88
C TYR A 174 -9.52 8.27 -4.84
N MET A 175 -9.02 7.58 -3.83
CA MET A 175 -8.33 8.24 -2.71
C MET A 175 -7.06 8.98 -3.17
N TYR A 176 -6.26 8.41 -4.07
CA TYR A 176 -4.97 8.99 -4.47
C TYR A 176 -4.92 9.53 -5.89
N SER A 177 -5.61 8.92 -6.86
CA SER A 177 -5.76 9.35 -8.27
C SER A 177 -6.20 8.14 -9.09
N MET A 178 -6.86 8.38 -10.22
CA MET A 178 -7.12 7.38 -11.27
C MET A 178 -5.84 6.81 -11.90
N ALA A 179 -4.69 7.47 -11.72
CA ALA A 179 -3.40 6.93 -12.13
C ALA A 179 -3.06 5.62 -11.40
N VAL A 180 -3.64 5.40 -10.21
CA VAL A 180 -3.58 4.11 -9.51
C VAL A 180 -4.58 3.15 -10.14
N SER A 181 -4.23 2.60 -11.29
CA SER A 181 -5.16 1.81 -12.10
C SER A 181 -5.42 0.41 -11.52
N SER A 182 -4.44 -0.18 -10.84
CA SER A 182 -4.48 -1.56 -10.38
C SER A 182 -3.96 -1.74 -8.96
N ARG A 183 -4.28 -2.91 -8.37
CA ARG A 183 -3.81 -3.28 -7.03
C ARG A 183 -2.27 -3.32 -6.93
N PRO A 184 -1.51 -3.89 -7.88
CA PRO A 184 -0.05 -3.84 -7.84
C PRO A 184 0.51 -2.42 -7.77
N ILE A 185 -0.11 -1.46 -8.47
CA ILE A 185 0.28 -0.05 -8.40
C ILE A 185 -0.01 0.52 -7.01
N PHE A 186 -1.17 0.22 -6.45
CA PHE A 186 -1.53 0.64 -5.10
C PHE A 186 -0.57 0.09 -4.03
N GLU A 187 -0.17 -1.17 -4.13
CA GLU A 187 0.83 -1.78 -3.24
C GLU A 187 2.20 -1.09 -3.38
N LEU A 188 2.58 -0.70 -4.60
CA LEU A 188 3.81 0.04 -4.86
C LEU A 188 3.75 1.48 -4.30
N VAL A 189 2.60 2.14 -4.38
CA VAL A 189 2.32 3.43 -3.70
C VAL A 189 2.47 3.26 -2.19
N GLN A 190 1.90 2.19 -1.62
CA GLN A 190 2.01 1.90 -0.20
C GLN A 190 3.47 1.69 0.22
N GLU A 191 4.26 0.93 -0.52
CA GLU A 191 5.67 0.67 -0.20
C GLU A 191 6.57 1.90 -0.39
N LYS A 192 6.36 2.69 -1.44
CA LYS A 192 7.27 3.81 -1.76
C LYS A 192 6.90 5.11 -1.06
N LEU A 193 5.61 5.40 -0.91
CA LEU A 193 5.13 6.73 -0.53
C LEU A 193 4.50 6.78 0.87
N LEU A 194 3.77 5.74 1.28
CA LEU A 194 2.99 5.76 2.54
C LEU A 194 3.72 5.08 3.70
N LYS A 195 4.38 3.96 3.43
CA LYS A 195 5.23 3.25 4.37
C LYS A 195 6.62 3.25 3.76
N PRO A 196 7.34 4.39 3.74
CA PRO A 196 8.74 4.35 3.33
C PRO A 196 9.41 3.34 4.24
N LYS A 197 9.71 2.14 3.70
CA LYS A 197 10.48 1.15 4.44
C LYS A 197 11.71 1.92 4.88
N ALA A 198 11.89 2.08 6.20
CA ALA A 198 13.16 2.50 6.77
C ALA A 198 14.20 1.77 5.95
N PRO A 199 15.10 2.52 5.27
CA PRO A 199 15.80 2.07 4.07
C PRO A 199 16.19 0.63 4.32
N LYS A 200 15.60 -0.32 3.55
CA LYS A 200 15.91 -1.75 3.71
C LYS A 200 17.41 -1.76 3.83
N ALA A 201 17.93 -2.03 5.03
CA ALA A 201 19.37 -2.04 5.26
C ALA A 201 19.86 -2.88 4.11
N LYS A 202 20.63 -2.27 3.19
CA LYS A 202 21.12 -2.92 1.96
C LYS A 202 21.34 -4.36 2.36
N PRO A 203 20.74 -5.38 1.67
CA PRO A 203 20.97 -6.76 2.07
C PRO A 203 22.45 -6.79 2.36
N LYS A 204 22.83 -7.07 3.61
CA LYS A 204 24.23 -7.05 3.99
C LYS A 204 24.80 -8.09 3.03
N VAL A 205 25.29 -7.64 1.88
CA VAL A 205 26.45 -8.18 1.22
C VAL A 205 27.35 -8.15 2.42
N LYS A 206 27.44 -9.31 3.10
CA LYS A 206 28.50 -9.54 4.05
C LYS A 206 29.67 -8.94 3.31
N PRO A 207 30.33 -7.89 3.84
CA PRO A 207 31.54 -7.45 3.21
C PRO A 207 32.28 -8.75 3.01
N VAL A 208 32.51 -9.13 1.75
CA VAL A 208 33.56 -10.08 1.47
C VAL A 208 34.74 -9.25 1.87
N VAL A 209 35.04 -9.32 3.17
CA VAL A 209 36.21 -8.72 3.77
C VAL A 209 37.29 -9.26 2.85
N PRO A 210 37.99 -8.40 2.09
CA PRO A 210 39.14 -8.88 1.34
C PRO A 210 39.95 -9.68 2.36
N PRO A 211 40.32 -10.93 2.04
CA PRO A 211 40.98 -11.79 3.01
C PRO A 211 42.08 -10.96 3.65
N ALA A 212 41.99 -10.79 4.97
CA ALA A 212 42.99 -10.03 5.70
C ALA A 212 44.34 -10.56 5.25
N ALA A 213 45.25 -9.66 4.88
CA ALA A 213 46.57 -10.01 4.35
C ALA A 213 47.36 -10.96 5.28
N ASP A 214 46.88 -11.13 6.52
CA ASP A 214 47.47 -11.94 7.59
C ASP A 214 46.74 -13.28 7.84
N GLY A 215 45.78 -13.69 7.00
CA GLY A 215 45.21 -15.04 7.01
C GLY A 215 44.32 -15.42 8.21
N TYR A 216 44.07 -14.51 9.15
CA TYR A 216 43.15 -14.71 10.27
C TYR A 216 41.74 -14.23 9.91
N SER A 217 40.73 -15.08 10.17
CA SER A 217 39.34 -14.64 10.04
C SER A 217 38.93 -13.80 11.24
N PHE A 218 37.96 -12.89 11.07
CA PHE A 218 37.36 -12.13 12.18
C PHE A 218 36.88 -13.03 13.33
N ARG A 219 36.46 -14.26 13.00
CA ARG A 219 36.07 -15.27 14.01
C ARG A 219 37.27 -15.76 14.82
N ASP A 220 38.44 -15.85 14.21
CA ASP A 220 39.68 -16.24 14.87
C ASP A 220 40.24 -15.08 15.72
N GLU A 221 40.08 -13.83 15.28
CA GLU A 221 40.38 -12.66 16.12
C GLU A 221 39.50 -12.62 17.38
N VAL A 222 38.19 -12.82 17.23
CA VAL A 222 37.26 -12.87 18.38
C VAL A 222 37.60 -14.05 19.31
N ARG A 223 38.01 -15.21 18.76
CA ARG A 223 38.46 -16.35 19.57
C ARG A 223 39.75 -16.01 20.33
N ALA A 224 40.74 -15.43 19.65
CA ALA A 224 42.01 -15.03 20.26
C ALA A 224 41.79 -14.02 21.38
N ILE A 225 40.94 -13.00 21.17
CA ILE A 225 40.59 -12.03 22.21
C ILE A 225 39.96 -12.75 23.42
N ARG A 226 39.02 -13.67 23.18
CA ARG A 226 38.36 -14.41 24.27
C ARG A 226 39.33 -15.29 25.05
N GLU A 227 40.25 -15.97 24.37
CA GLU A 227 41.30 -16.78 25.01
C GLU A 227 42.27 -15.91 25.81
N THR A 228 42.62 -14.72 25.30
CA THR A 228 43.49 -13.77 26.01
C THR A 228 42.83 -13.29 27.31
N PHE A 229 41.52 -13.02 27.29
CA PHE A 229 40.76 -12.67 28.49
C PHE A 229 40.71 -13.79 29.52
N LEU A 230 40.60 -15.05 29.08
CA LEU A 230 40.64 -16.20 29.99
C LEU A 230 42.02 -16.35 30.65
N GLN A 231 43.10 -16.20 29.87
CA GLN A 231 44.46 -16.23 30.40
C GLN A 231 44.72 -15.10 31.40
N MET A 232 44.26 -13.88 31.12
CA MET A 232 44.36 -12.77 32.07
C MET A 232 43.63 -13.03 33.38
N ARG A 233 42.43 -13.65 33.31
CA ARG A 233 41.67 -14.03 34.50
C ARG A 233 42.40 -15.08 35.33
N ASP A 234 42.98 -16.08 34.68
CA ASP A 234 43.71 -17.14 35.38
C ASP A 234 45.00 -16.60 36.03
N LEU A 235 45.70 -15.69 35.36
CA LEU A 235 46.84 -14.96 35.95
C LEU A 235 46.44 -14.13 37.16
N MET A 236 45.28 -13.47 37.12
CA MET A 236 44.76 -12.69 38.24
C MET A 236 44.48 -13.58 39.44
N HIS A 237 43.89 -14.76 39.25
CA HIS A 237 43.71 -15.74 40.32
C HIS A 237 45.03 -16.24 40.91
N ILE A 238 46.06 -16.44 40.09
CA ILE A 238 47.40 -16.83 40.57
C ILE A 238 48.00 -15.70 41.42
N LEU A 239 47.85 -14.45 40.99
CA LEU A 239 48.32 -13.28 41.75
C LEU A 239 47.59 -13.15 43.08
N ASP A 240 46.27 -13.28 43.10
CA ASP A 240 45.46 -13.23 44.33
C ASP A 240 45.91 -14.32 45.34
N ASN A 241 46.10 -15.55 44.86
CA ASN A 241 46.60 -16.63 45.71
C ASN A 241 48.00 -16.33 46.27
N ARG A 242 48.86 -15.71 45.48
CA ARG A 242 50.22 -15.35 45.90
C ARG A 242 50.22 -14.20 46.90
N ILE A 243 49.33 -13.23 46.72
CA ILE A 243 49.13 -12.13 47.67
C ILE A 243 48.63 -12.70 49.01
N ALA A 244 47.61 -13.56 48.99
CA ALA A 244 47.09 -14.19 50.22
C ALA A 244 48.16 -14.99 50.97
N MET A 245 49.01 -15.73 50.25
CA MET A 245 50.16 -16.42 50.86
C MET A 245 51.20 -15.46 51.46
N LEU A 246 51.44 -14.31 50.82
CA LEU A 246 52.39 -13.31 51.33
C LEU A 246 51.82 -12.60 52.56
N GLU A 247 50.54 -12.26 52.56
CA GLU A 247 49.83 -11.74 53.74
C GLU A 247 49.96 -12.70 54.91
N THR A 248 49.70 -13.99 54.69
CA THR A 248 49.83 -15.03 55.73
C THR A 248 51.26 -15.14 56.27
N LYS A 249 52.28 -14.99 55.41
CA LYS A 249 53.70 -15.00 55.82
C LYS A 249 54.11 -13.73 56.55
N CYS A 250 53.57 -12.57 56.18
CA CYS A 250 53.78 -11.33 56.91
C CYS A 250 53.20 -11.45 58.32
N ASP A 251 52.00 -12.03 58.47
CA ASP A 251 51.38 -12.25 59.77
C ASP A 251 52.21 -13.22 60.65
N GLN A 252 52.78 -14.27 60.05
CA GLN A 252 53.67 -15.21 60.76
C GLN A 252 55.03 -14.62 61.12
N ALA A 253 55.56 -13.69 60.33
CA ALA A 253 56.85 -13.02 60.61
C ALA A 253 56.77 -12.01 61.76
N PHE A 254 55.56 -11.61 62.15
CA PHE A 254 55.29 -10.76 63.31
C PHE A 254 54.90 -11.53 64.58
N GLU A 255 54.89 -12.86 64.55
CA GLU A 255 54.84 -13.63 65.80
C GLU A 255 56.20 -13.53 66.52
N PRO A 256 56.26 -13.00 67.76
CA PRO A 256 57.50 -12.93 68.52
C PRO A 256 58.03 -14.34 68.78
N GLU A 257 59.33 -14.55 68.57
CA GLU A 257 60.02 -15.82 68.85
C GLU A 257 59.56 -16.41 70.19
N PRO A 258 59.28 -17.73 70.27
CA PRO A 258 58.96 -18.37 71.52
C PRO A 258 60.15 -18.18 72.48
N LEU A 259 59.90 -17.47 73.58
CA LEU A 259 60.85 -17.27 74.67
C LEU A 259 61.45 -18.62 75.10
N ILE A 260 62.69 -18.88 74.69
CA ILE A 260 63.49 -19.99 75.20
C ILE A 260 63.68 -19.74 76.70
N PRO A 261 63.22 -20.60 77.62
CA PRO A 261 63.38 -20.37 79.05
C PRO A 261 64.86 -20.49 79.41
N VAL A 262 65.49 -19.35 79.69
CA VAL A 262 66.88 -19.33 80.19
C VAL A 262 66.86 -19.44 81.72
N ARG A 263 67.10 -20.68 82.18
CA ARG A 263 67.78 -21.18 83.41
C ARG A 263 67.31 -20.77 84.81
N LEU A 264 67.42 -21.71 85.75
CA LEU A 264 68.45 -21.74 86.83
C LEU A 264 68.22 -22.98 87.74
N ASP A 265 69.20 -23.90 87.80
CA ASP A 265 69.34 -24.94 88.84
C ASP A 265 70.48 -24.53 89.79
N PRO A 266 70.48 -24.92 91.08
CA PRO A 266 69.38 -25.09 92.03
C PRO A 266 69.35 -24.01 93.15
#